data_AF-A0A2S5QYB9-F1
#
_entry.id   AF-A0A2S5QYB9-F1
#
_cell.length_a   1.000
_cell.length_b   1.000
_cell.length_c   1.000
_cell.angle_alpha   90.00
_cell.angle_beta   90.00
_cell.angle_gamma   90.00
#
_symmetry.space_group_name_H-M   'P 1'
#
loop_
_entity.id
_entity.type
_entity.pdbx_description
1 polymer ?
#
loop_
_entity_poly.entity_id
_entity_poly.type
_entity_poly.pdbx_seq_one_letter_code
_entity_poly.pdbx_strand_id
1 'polypeptide(L)'
;MLSCKSASRLVSQSLDRPLNWQERLALRFHLVICRHCRRFGKQLQQLRLAVNAMVQQTERDTNITLKPEAKQNIANAINQHY
;
A
#
# COMPACT_ATOMS: atom_id res chain seq x y z
N MET A 1 -20.54 -13.90 11.34
CA MET A 1 -20.48 -12.46 10.95
C MET A 1 -19.07 -11.95 11.26
N LEU A 2 -18.39 -11.29 10.31
CA LEU A 2 -17.07 -10.67 10.59
C LEU A 2 -17.22 -9.52 11.59
N SER A 3 -16.29 -9.39 12.53
CA SER A 3 -16.18 -8.20 13.38
C SER A 3 -15.63 -7.00 12.57
N CYS A 4 -15.92 -5.77 13.01
CA CYS A 4 -15.34 -4.57 12.38
C CYS A 4 -13.80 -4.59 12.38
N LYS A 5 -13.17 -5.14 13.43
CA LYS A 5 -11.71 -5.28 13.54
C LYS A 5 -11.15 -6.27 12.50
N SER A 6 -11.84 -7.40 12.29
CA SER A 6 -11.45 -8.37 11.27
C SER A 6 -11.70 -7.83 9.87
N ALA A 7 -12.81 -7.10 9.66
CA ALA A 7 -13.15 -6.46 8.40
C ALA A 7 -12.14 -5.37 8.02
N SER A 8 -11.76 -4.48 8.95
CA SER A 8 -10.73 -3.46 8.67
C SER A 8 -9.36 -4.08 8.36
N ARG A 9 -9.00 -5.17 9.05
CA ARG A 9 -7.78 -5.94 8.73
C ARG A 9 -7.83 -6.53 7.32
N LEU A 10 -8.94 -7.16 6.92
CA LEU A 10 -9.10 -7.71 5.57
C LEU A 10 -9.11 -6.62 4.49
N VAL A 11 -9.71 -5.46 4.76
CA VAL A 11 -9.64 -4.29 3.87
C VAL A 11 -8.18 -3.86 3.66
N SER A 12 -7.40 -3.74 4.73
CA SER A 12 -5.96 -3.42 4.62
C SER A 12 -5.22 -4.48 3.82
N GLN A 13 -5.39 -5.75 4.15
CA GLN A 13 -4.73 -6.86 3.46
C GLN A 13 -5.10 -6.94 1.97
N SER A 14 -6.31 -6.52 1.59
CA SER A 14 -6.72 -6.46 0.18
C SER A 14 -5.92 -5.46 -0.66
N LEU A 15 -5.21 -4.53 -0.01
CA LEU A 15 -4.28 -3.63 -0.69
C LEU A 15 -2.91 -4.27 -0.90
N ASP A 16 -2.47 -5.10 0.03
CA ASP A 16 -1.13 -5.70 -0.02
C ASP A 16 -1.13 -6.99 -0.85
N ARG A 17 -2.21 -7.77 -0.78
CA ARG A 17 -2.34 -9.06 -1.46
C ARG A 17 -3.75 -9.29 -2.00
N PRO A 18 -3.91 -10.18 -3.00
CA PRO A 18 -5.22 -10.71 -3.31
C PRO A 18 -5.81 -11.47 -2.10
N LEU A 19 -7.07 -11.18 -1.79
CA LEU A 19 -7.85 -11.99 -0.85
C LEU A 19 -8.30 -13.29 -1.51
N ASN A 20 -8.36 -14.37 -0.74
CA ASN A 20 -8.99 -15.61 -1.20
C ASN A 20 -10.51 -15.43 -1.33
N TRP A 21 -11.18 -16.37 -2.01
CA TRP A 21 -12.60 -16.25 -2.31
C TRP A 21 -13.49 -16.16 -1.06
N GLN A 22 -13.16 -16.89 0.01
CA GLN A 22 -13.91 -16.89 1.26
C GLN A 22 -13.77 -15.55 1.99
N GLU A 23 -12.54 -15.02 2.09
CA GLU A 23 -12.23 -13.70 2.66
C GLU A 23 -12.98 -12.60 1.90
N ARG A 24 -12.94 -12.66 0.57
CA ARG A 24 -13.61 -11.68 -0.31
C ARG A 24 -15.12 -11.70 -0.10
N LEU A 25 -15.73 -12.88 -0.03
CA LEU A 25 -17.17 -13.03 0.17
C LEU A 25 -17.60 -12.51 1.55
N ALA A 26 -16.91 -12.95 2.61
CA ALA A 26 -17.20 -12.53 3.97
C ALA A 26 -17.04 -11.00 4.13
N LEU A 27 -15.98 -10.43 3.57
CA LEU A 27 -15.76 -8.99 3.59
C LEU A 27 -16.88 -8.25 2.84
N ARG A 28 -17.26 -8.70 1.64
CA ARG A 28 -18.37 -8.09 0.88
C ARG A 28 -19.66 -8.05 1.68
N PHE A 29 -20.05 -9.16 2.32
CA PHE A 29 -21.23 -9.19 3.18
C PHE A 29 -21.14 -8.20 4.33
N HIS A 30 -19.99 -8.11 5.01
CA HIS A 30 -19.82 -7.15 6.10
C HIS A 30 -19.91 -5.70 5.61
N LEU A 31 -19.31 -5.39 4.46
CA LEU A 31 -19.35 -4.04 3.88
C LEU A 31 -20.76 -3.64 3.46
N VAL A 32 -21.63 -4.57 3.05
CA VAL A 32 -23.05 -4.28 2.75
C VAL A 32 -23.79 -3.76 3.99
N ILE A 33 -23.51 -4.32 5.16
CA ILE A 33 -24.24 -4.04 6.41
C ILE A 33 -23.59 -2.89 7.20
N CYS A 34 -22.26 -2.79 7.20
CA CYS A 34 -21.53 -1.81 8.00
C CYS A 34 -21.08 -0.60 7.17
N ARG A 35 -21.79 0.53 7.33
CA ARG A 35 -21.45 1.80 6.67
C ARG A 35 -20.05 2.32 7.02
N HIS A 36 -19.59 2.10 8.25
CA HIS A 36 -18.29 2.60 8.73
C HIS A 36 -17.14 1.86 8.06
N CYS A 37 -17.19 0.52 8.00
CA CYS A 37 -16.18 -0.27 7.29
C CYS A 37 -16.18 0.02 5.79
N ARG A 38 -17.35 0.29 5.18
CA ARG A 38 -17.44 0.74 3.79
C ARG A 38 -16.74 2.08 3.56
N ARG A 39 -16.98 3.06 4.44
CA ARG A 39 -16.31 4.37 4.39
C ARG A 39 -14.81 4.25 4.58
N PHE A 40 -14.38 3.47 5.57
CA PHE A 40 -12.97 3.17 5.84
C PHE A 40 -12.27 2.60 4.60
N GLY A 41 -12.88 1.60 3.94
CA GLY A 41 -12.32 1.03 2.72
C GLY A 41 -12.17 2.05 1.59
N LYS A 42 -13.15 2.94 1.40
CA LYS A 42 -13.04 4.05 0.43
C LYS A 42 -11.90 5.02 0.77
N GLN A 43 -11.78 5.42 2.04
CA GLN A 43 -10.72 6.33 2.49
C GLN A 43 -9.33 5.72 2.30
N LEU A 44 -9.18 4.43 2.60
CA LEU A 44 -7.90 3.74 2.46
C LEU A 44 -7.48 3.62 0.97
N GLN A 45 -8.44 3.39 0.07
CA GLN A 45 -8.17 3.42 -1.38
C GLN A 45 -7.75 4.81 -1.87
N GLN A 46 -8.40 5.88 -1.39
CA GLN A 46 -8.02 7.25 -1.71
C GLN A 46 -6.61 7.58 -1.22
N LEU A 47 -6.28 7.18 0.01
CA LEU A 47 -4.94 7.35 0.56
C LEU A 47 -3.89 6.64 -0.30
N ARG A 48 -4.17 5.40 -0.73
CA ARG A 48 -3.26 4.66 -1.62
C ARG A 48 -3.02 5.37 -2.94
N LEU A 49 -4.08 5.89 -3.57
CA LEU A 49 -3.95 6.63 -4.83
C LEU A 49 -3.13 7.90 -4.65
N ALA A 50 -3.35 8.65 -3.57
CA ALA A 50 -2.58 9.86 -3.26
C ALA A 50 -1.09 9.54 -3.04
N VAL A 51 -0.78 8.52 -2.23
CA VAL A 51 0.61 8.09 -1.98
C VAL A 51 1.28 7.62 -3.28
N ASN A 52 0.59 6.82 -4.10
CA ASN A 52 1.13 6.39 -5.39
C ASN A 52 1.41 7.57 -6.32
N ALA A 53 0.54 8.58 -6.35
CA ALA A 53 0.77 9.79 -7.14
C ALA A 53 2.01 10.56 -6.64
N MET A 54 2.19 10.67 -5.32
CA MET A 54 3.38 11.28 -4.72
C MET A 54 4.66 10.52 -5.08
N VAL A 55 4.65 9.18 -4.97
CA VAL A 55 5.80 8.34 -5.35
C VAL A 55 6.15 8.56 -6.82
N GLN A 56 5.16 8.52 -7.72
CA GLN A 56 5.41 8.76 -9.14
C GLN A 56 5.91 10.18 -9.44
N GLN A 57 5.50 11.18 -8.67
CA GLN A 57 6.02 12.53 -8.80
C GLN A 57 7.49 12.59 -8.38
N THR A 58 7.85 11.97 -7.25
CA THR A 58 9.23 11.87 -6.77
C THR A 58 10.12 11.12 -7.76
N GLU A 59 9.66 9.99 -8.33
CA GLU A 59 10.42 9.21 -9.32
C GLU A 59 10.67 9.97 -10.64
N ARG A 60 9.78 10.91 -11.01
CA ARG A 60 9.93 11.73 -12.22
C ARG A 60 10.75 13.00 -12.00
N ASP A 61 10.99 13.39 -10.76
CA ASP A 61 11.76 14.60 -10.45
C ASP A 61 13.26 14.35 -10.64
N THR A 62 13.77 14.76 -11.80
CA THR A 62 15.19 14.63 -12.16
C THR A 62 16.11 15.52 -11.32
N ASN A 63 15.57 16.43 -10.51
CA ASN A 63 16.36 17.25 -9.58
C ASN A 63 16.69 16.50 -8.28
N ILE A 64 15.99 15.40 -7.99
CA ILE A 64 16.28 14.56 -6.83
C ILE A 64 17.48 13.69 -7.17
N THR A 65 18.68 14.21 -6.90
CA THR A 65 19.94 13.48 -7.05
C THR A 65 20.50 13.04 -5.71
N LEU A 66 21.11 11.85 -5.68
CA LEU A 66 21.94 11.43 -4.57
C LEU A 66 23.16 12.35 -4.44
N LYS A 67 23.62 12.58 -3.21
CA LYS A 67 24.92 13.20 -2.97
C LYS A 67 26.02 12.32 -3.60
N PRO A 68 27.09 12.91 -4.18
CA PRO A 68 28.15 12.16 -4.84
C PRO A 68 28.76 11.06 -3.96
N GLU A 69 28.97 11.37 -2.67
CA GLU A 69 29.48 10.43 -1.67
C GLU A 69 28.58 9.22 -1.47
N ALA A 70 27.26 9.42 -1.37
CA ALA A 70 26.30 8.32 -1.21
C ALA A 70 26.28 7.42 -2.44
N LYS A 71 26.39 7.99 -3.64
CA LYS A 71 26.48 7.23 -4.90
C LYS A 71 27.75 6.37 -4.94
N GLN A 72 28.88 6.93 -4.50
CA GLN A 72 30.16 6.22 -4.43
C GLN A 72 30.09 5.04 -3.44
N ASN A 73 29.49 5.26 -2.26
CA ASN A 73 29.34 4.23 -1.23
C ASN A 73 28.49 3.05 -1.72
N ILE A 74 27.38 3.33 -2.41
CA ILE A 74 26.52 2.29 -3.00
C ILE A 74 27.28 1.49 -4.06
N ALA A 75 28.03 2.16 -4.94
CA ALA A 75 28.81 1.49 -5.97
C ALA A 75 29.90 0.58 -5.39
N ASN A 76 30.63 1.05 -4.37
CA ASN A 76 31.64 0.26 -3.69
C ASN A 76 31.04 -0.98 -3.01
N ALA A 77 29.88 -0.85 -2.35
CA ALA A 77 29.20 -1.97 -1.69
C ALA A 77 28.73 -3.03 -2.69
N ILE A 78 28.25 -2.64 -3.87
CA ILE A 78 27.85 -3.58 -4.93
C ILE A 78 29.08 -4.34 -5.45
N ASN A 79 30.20 -3.65 -5.68
CA ASN A 79 31.43 -4.24 -6.20
C ASN A 79 32.16 -5.14 -5.18
N GLN A 80 31.93 -4.98 -3.88
CA GLN A 80 32.50 -5.84 -2.84
C GLN A 80 31.79 -7.20 -2.69
N HIS A 81 30.58 -7.33 -3.23
CA HIS A 81 29.76 -8.54 -3.15
C HIS A 81 29.67 -9.32 -4.47
N TYR A 82 30.54 -9.02 -5.42
CA TYR A 82 30.77 -9.77 -6.67
C TYR A 82 32.25 -10.10 -6.81
#